data_AF-C3MNL3-F1
#
_entry.id   AF-C3MNL3-F1
#
_cell.length_a   1.000
_cell.length_b   1.000
_cell.length_c   1.000
_cell.angle_alpha   90.00
_cell.angle_beta   90.00
_cell.angle_gamma   90.00
#
_symmetry.space_group_name_H-M   'P 1'
#
loop_
_entity.id
_entity.type
_entity.pdbx_description
1 polymer ?
#
loop_
_entity_poly.entity_id
_entity_poly.type
_entity_poly.pdbx_seq_one_letter_code
_entity_poly.pdbx_strand_id
1 'polypeptide(L)'
;MVVIPIEELSEHVEDSLIKMISKSGSVKFVRYVSPSLIVDAQKFFKTFVPTAKYYVVIVPDNVKNEKVKDELISMSRNSFNFTILYSYKLMDKILIIGYD
;
A
#
# COMPACT_ATOMS: atom_id res chain seq x y z
N MET A 1 -0.44 10.74 11.15
CA MET A 1 0.30 9.85 10.23
C MET A 1 1.44 9.24 11.02
N VAL A 2 1.55 7.90 11.05
CA VAL A 2 2.64 7.18 11.74
C VAL A 2 3.63 6.68 10.70
N VAL A 3 4.92 6.94 10.91
CA VAL A 3 6.03 6.37 10.12
C VAL A 3 6.51 5.16 10.92
N ILE A 4 6.45 3.97 10.33
CA ILE A 4 6.93 2.74 10.98
C ILE A 4 8.29 2.38 10.36
N PRO A 5 9.32 2.06 11.16
CA PRO A 5 10.59 1.53 10.68
C PRO A 5 10.37 0.23 9.89
N ILE A 6 11.21 -0.05 8.88
CA ILE A 6 11.06 -1.26 8.05
C ILE A 6 11.14 -2.56 8.89
N GLU A 7 11.79 -2.49 10.05
CA GLU A 7 11.98 -3.58 11.01
C GLU A 7 10.66 -4.00 11.70
N GLU A 8 9.74 -3.05 11.91
CA GLU A 8 8.43 -3.26 12.52
C GLU A 8 7.36 -3.72 11.49
N LEU A 9 7.68 -3.76 10.18
CA LEU A 9 6.76 -4.32 9.17
C LEU A 9 6.49 -5.81 9.37
N SER A 10 7.43 -6.54 9.97
CA SER A 10 7.33 -7.98 10.25
C SER A 10 6.17 -8.36 11.16
N GLU A 11 5.76 -7.43 12.02
CA GLU A 11 4.61 -7.59 12.92
C GLU A 11 3.27 -7.36 12.19
N HIS A 12 3.29 -6.64 11.06
CA HIS A 12 2.08 -6.20 10.36
C HIS A 12 1.84 -6.91 9.03
N VAL A 13 2.89 -7.49 8.43
CA VAL A 13 2.87 -8.06 7.08
C VAL A 13 3.69 -9.36 7.06
N GLU A 14 3.37 -10.27 6.15
CA GLU A 14 4.08 -11.55 5.97
C GLU A 14 5.54 -11.33 5.55
N ASP A 15 6.46 -12.14 6.08
CA ASP A 15 7.90 -12.06 5.76
C ASP A 15 8.19 -12.22 4.26
N SER A 16 7.33 -12.95 3.54
CA SER A 16 7.41 -13.08 2.08
C SER A 16 7.20 -11.74 1.38
N LEU A 17 6.19 -10.96 1.80
CA LEU A 17 5.93 -9.63 1.26
C LEU A 17 7.04 -8.67 1.66
N ILE A 18 7.57 -8.77 2.88
CA ILE A 18 8.71 -7.96 3.33
C ILE A 18 9.95 -8.24 2.48
N LYS A 19 10.25 -9.51 2.20
CA LYS A 19 11.33 -9.86 1.28
C LYS A 19 11.14 -9.31 -0.13
N MET A 20 9.89 -9.22 -0.62
CA MET A 20 9.61 -8.55 -1.90
C MET A 20 9.86 -7.04 -1.79
N ILE A 21 9.37 -6.41 -0.74
CA ILE A 21 9.53 -4.97 -0.47
C ILE A 21 11.01 -4.60 -0.39
N SER A 22 11.82 -5.37 0.34
CA SER A 22 13.25 -5.12 0.52
C SER A 22 14.08 -5.32 -0.76
N LYS A 23 13.55 -6.03 -1.75
CA LYS A 23 14.23 -6.26 -3.05
C LYS A 23 13.85 -5.25 -4.12
N SER A 24 12.76 -4.49 -3.94
CA SER A 24 12.18 -3.62 -4.97
C SER A 24 12.86 -2.25 -5.13
N GLY A 25 13.91 -1.94 -4.36
CA GLY A 25 14.69 -0.71 -4.50
C GLY A 25 14.80 0.09 -3.19
N SER A 26 15.20 1.36 -3.29
CA SER A 26 15.32 2.24 -2.14
C SER A 26 13.94 2.73 -1.71
N VAL A 27 13.48 2.31 -0.53
CA VAL A 27 12.20 2.75 0.04
C VAL A 27 12.30 4.22 0.43
N LYS A 28 11.44 5.05 -0.14
CA LYS A 28 11.35 6.48 0.14
C LYS A 28 10.42 6.78 1.31
N PHE A 29 9.30 6.08 1.37
CA PHE A 29 8.35 6.18 2.47
C PHE A 29 7.49 4.94 2.62
N VAL A 30 6.97 4.77 3.83
CA VAL A 30 5.95 3.78 4.19
C VAL A 30 4.82 4.52 4.90
N ARG A 31 3.58 4.25 4.50
CA ARG A 31 2.37 4.91 5.02
C ARG A 31 1.28 3.90 5.34
N TYR A 32 0.69 4.03 6.53
CA TYR A 32 -0.51 3.31 6.91
C TYR A 32 -1.73 4.22 6.74
N VAL A 33 -2.75 3.70 6.08
CA VAL A 33 -4.00 4.42 5.80
C VAL A 33 -5.16 3.49 6.10
N SER A 34 -6.14 3.94 6.89
CA SER A 34 -7.36 3.14 7.03
C SER A 34 -8.19 3.23 5.74
N PRO A 35 -8.67 2.11 5.16
CA PRO A 35 -9.49 2.13 3.95
C PRO A 35 -10.77 2.97 4.10
N SER A 36 -11.26 3.15 5.33
CA SER A 36 -12.43 3.97 5.65
C SER A 36 -12.23 5.46 5.36
N LEU A 37 -10.98 5.93 5.33
CA LEU A 37 -10.63 7.33 5.02
C LEU A 37 -10.49 7.57 3.52
N ILE A 38 -10.47 6.50 2.72
CA ILE A 38 -10.35 6.56 1.27
C ILE A 38 -11.76 6.50 0.67
N VAL A 39 -12.24 7.63 0.19
CA VAL A 39 -13.53 7.72 -0.54
C VAL A 39 -13.34 7.48 -2.04
N ASP A 40 -12.18 7.91 -2.54
CA ASP A 40 -11.73 7.79 -3.94
C ASP A 40 -10.21 7.57 -3.91
N ALA A 41 -9.76 6.40 -4.36
CA ALA A 41 -8.37 5.99 -4.33
C ALA A 41 -7.51 6.83 -5.28
N GLN A 42 -7.99 7.13 -6.49
CA GLN A 42 -7.22 7.90 -7.46
C GLN A 42 -6.92 9.32 -6.95
N LYS A 43 -7.95 10.00 -6.44
CA LYS A 43 -7.83 11.32 -5.84
C LYS A 43 -6.97 11.27 -4.58
N PHE A 44 -7.14 10.24 -3.75
CA PHE A 44 -6.34 10.07 -2.55
C PHE A 44 -4.83 9.98 -2.87
N PHE A 45 -4.45 9.15 -3.84
CA PHE A 45 -3.07 9.01 -4.27
C PHE A 45 -2.51 10.31 -4.86
N LYS A 46 -3.31 11.04 -5.64
CA LYS A 46 -2.89 12.31 -6.23
C LYS A 46 -2.71 13.44 -5.20
N THR A 47 -3.49 13.43 -4.11
CA THR A 47 -3.55 14.55 -3.15
C THR A 47 -2.76 14.31 -1.87
N PHE A 48 -2.76 13.08 -1.34
CA PHE A 48 -2.26 12.80 0.01
C PHE A 48 -1.07 11.85 0.06
N VAL A 49 -0.79 11.11 -1.03
CA VAL A 49 0.35 10.21 -1.09
C VAL A 49 1.56 10.97 -1.65
N PRO A 50 2.73 10.95 -0.97
CA PRO A 50 3.93 11.59 -1.48
C PRO A 50 4.37 10.98 -2.82
N THR A 51 5.01 11.79 -3.66
CA THR A 51 5.45 11.33 -4.99
C THR A 51 6.63 10.36 -4.91
N ALA A 52 6.47 9.21 -5.55
CA ALA A 52 7.45 8.15 -5.74
C ALA A 52 7.47 7.69 -7.21
N LYS A 53 8.56 7.04 -7.65
CA LYS A 53 8.63 6.44 -8.99
C LYS A 53 7.77 5.19 -9.10
N TYR A 54 7.77 4.34 -8.07
CA TYR A 54 6.94 3.13 -7.99
C TYR A 54 6.19 3.08 -6.67
N TYR A 55 4.98 2.55 -6.69
CA TYR A 55 4.14 2.35 -5.52
C TYR A 55 3.82 0.87 -5.36
N VAL A 56 4.02 0.35 -4.16
CA VAL A 56 3.51 -0.96 -3.74
C VAL A 56 2.46 -0.72 -2.65
N VAL A 57 1.26 -1.21 -2.88
CA VAL A 57 0.12 -1.03 -1.99
C VAL A 57 -0.31 -2.39 -1.47
N ILE A 58 -0.16 -2.61 -0.17
CA ILE A 58 -0.57 -3.85 0.49
C ILE A 58 -1.91 -3.62 1.15
N VAL A 59 -2.89 -4.42 0.74
CA VAL A 59 -4.28 -4.27 1.09
C VAL A 59 -4.68 -5.46 1.98
N PRO A 60 -5.50 -5.25 3.02
CA PRO A 60 -5.95 -6.35 3.84
C PRO A 60 -6.86 -7.27 3.02
N ASP A 61 -6.73 -8.58 3.16
CA ASP A 61 -7.49 -9.54 2.36
C ASP A 61 -9.01 -9.38 2.57
N ASN A 62 -9.40 -8.89 3.75
CA ASN A 62 -10.79 -8.68 4.17
C ASN A 62 -11.23 -7.19 4.12
N VAL A 63 -10.76 -6.42 3.12
CA VAL A 63 -11.26 -5.03 2.92
C VAL A 63 -12.78 -5.02 2.75
N LYS A 64 -13.46 -4.35 3.68
CA LYS A 64 -14.93 -4.15 3.63
C LYS A 64 -15.38 -3.08 2.62
N ASN A 65 -14.47 -2.26 2.13
CA ASN A 65 -14.77 -1.19 1.16
C ASN A 65 -14.46 -1.66 -0.27
N GLU A 66 -15.42 -2.36 -0.88
CA GLU A 66 -15.26 -2.96 -2.23
C GLU A 66 -14.94 -1.92 -3.29
N LYS A 67 -15.53 -0.72 -3.19
CA LYS A 67 -15.27 0.37 -4.14
C LYS A 67 -13.79 0.78 -4.17
N VAL A 68 -13.18 0.95 -3.00
CA VAL A 68 -11.74 1.27 -2.90
C VAL A 68 -10.88 0.13 -3.43
N LYS A 69 -11.26 -1.12 -3.14
CA LYS A 69 -10.57 -2.30 -3.66
C LYS A 69 -10.58 -2.32 -5.20
N ASP A 70 -11.73 -2.11 -5.82
CA ASP A 70 -11.87 -2.09 -7.28
C ASP A 70 -11.07 -0.95 -7.93
N GLU A 71 -11.08 0.24 -7.31
CA GLU A 71 -10.29 1.38 -7.78
C GLU A 71 -8.78 1.10 -7.68
N LEU A 72 -8.30 0.50 -6.60
CA LEU A 72 -6.89 0.12 -6.44
C LEU A 72 -6.47 -0.96 -7.46
N ILE A 73 -7.33 -1.94 -7.72
CA ILE A 73 -7.11 -2.96 -8.75
C ILE A 73 -7.04 -2.29 -10.13
N SER A 74 -7.97 -1.39 -10.42
CA SER A 74 -7.97 -0.61 -11.67
C SER A 74 -6.68 0.18 -11.83
N MET A 75 -6.20 0.83 -10.78
CA MET A 75 -4.92 1.55 -10.78
C MET A 75 -3.74 0.61 -11.07
N SER A 76 -3.68 -0.58 -10.46
CA SER A 76 -2.61 -1.55 -10.73
C SER A 76 -2.61 -2.09 -12.16
N ARG A 77 -3.78 -2.17 -12.80
CA ARG A 77 -3.91 -2.63 -14.18
C ARG A 77 -3.53 -1.56 -15.19
N ASN A 78 -3.77 -0.29 -14.85
CA ASN A 78 -3.61 0.84 -15.76
C ASN A 78 -2.29 1.61 -15.58
N SER A 79 -1.53 1.33 -14.51
CA SER A 79 -0.29 2.05 -14.19
C SER A 79 0.86 1.06 -13.97
N PHE A 80 1.87 1.12 -14.83
CA PHE A 80 3.10 0.31 -14.70
C PHE A 80 3.87 0.57 -13.39
N ASN A 81 3.62 1.72 -12.77
CA ASN A 81 4.32 2.14 -11.56
C ASN A 81 3.52 1.82 -10.28
N PHE A 82 2.49 0.98 -10.36
CA PHE A 82 1.60 0.71 -9.25
C PHE A 82 1.34 -0.79 -9.10
N THR A 83 1.76 -1.37 -8.00
CA THR A 83 1.54 -2.78 -7.67
C THR A 83 0.62 -2.90 -6.46
N ILE A 84 -0.36 -3.79 -6.54
CA ILE A 84 -1.22 -4.15 -5.42
C ILE A 84 -0.85 -5.55 -4.91
N LEU A 85 -0.72 -5.71 -3.60
CA LEU A 85 -0.49 -6.97 -2.91
C LEU A 85 -1.57 -7.14 -1.84
N TYR A 86 -1.84 -8.39 -1.46
CA TYR A 86 -2.80 -8.71 -0.41
C TYR A 86 -2.09 -9.35 0.77
N SER A 87 -2.51 -8.96 1.97
CA SER A 87 -1.99 -9.51 3.22
C SER A 87 -3.16 -9.92 4.11
N TYR A 88 -3.09 -11.12 4.68
CA TYR A 88 -4.07 -11.63 5.63
C TYR A 88 -3.75 -11.21 7.06
N LYS A 89 -2.49 -10.84 7.35
CA LYS A 89 -2.08 -10.24 8.64
C LYS A 89 -2.53 -8.79 8.79
N LEU A 90 -2.67 -8.09 7.67
CA LEU A 90 -3.17 -6.73 7.64
C LEU A 90 -4.69 -6.78 7.94
N MET A 91 -5.14 -6.12 9.01
CA MET A 91 -6.53 -6.19 9.45
C MET A 91 -7.40 -5.09 8.81
N ASP A 92 -7.19 -3.84 9.23
CA ASP A 92 -8.08 -2.70 8.97
C ASP A 92 -7.34 -1.51 8.36
N LYS A 93 -6.12 -1.74 7.88
CA LYS A 93 -5.21 -0.73 7.35
C LYS A 93 -4.69 -1.18 6.00
N ILE A 94 -4.44 -0.22 5.12
CA ILE A 94 -3.69 -0.37 3.88
C ILE A 94 -2.29 0.16 4.15
N LEU A 95 -1.30 -0.54 3.62
CA LEU A 95 0.08 -0.09 3.60
C LEU A 95 0.41 0.43 2.21
N ILE A 96 0.98 1.63 2.13
CA ILE A 96 1.43 2.26 0.89
C ILE A 96 2.93 2.49 1.01
N ILE A 97 3.68 1.95 0.07
CA ILE A 97 5.14 2.00 0.03
C ILE A 97 5.54 2.68 -1.26
N GLY A 98 6.31 3.75 -1.14
CA GLY A 98 6.88 4.48 -2.28
C GLY A 98 8.35 4.17 -2.45
N TYR A 99 8.75 3.87 -3.69
CA TYR A 99 10.13 3.65 -4.11
C TYR A 99 10.57 4.74 -5.10
N ASP A 100 11.85 5.12 -5.05
CA ASP A 100 12.48 5.91 -6.12
C ASP A 100 13.05 5.03 -7.24
#